data_AF-A0A183JAX3-F1
#
_entry.id   AF-A0A183JAX3-F1
#
_cell.length_a   1.000
_cell.length_b   1.000
_cell.length_c   1.000
_cell.angle_alpha   90.00
_cell.angle_beta   90.00
_cell.angle_gamma   90.00
#
_symmetry.space_group_name_H-M   'P 1'
#
loop_
_entity.id
_entity.type
_entity.pdbx_description
1 polymer ?
#
loop_
_entity_poly.entity_id
_entity_poly.type
_entity_poly.pdbx_seq_one_letter_code
_entity_poly.pdbx_strand_id
1 'polypeptide(L)'
;MNGIQVFRRLMTGYVSGIILLLKFDFKRDTLQSTSRVVKIESRTPLSNNQWHRVTLEHISREIMVTLDDIRNVYSLSVNEELNILTFDERVTIGGTLTEPQTAYIGCLRQFYLDGRRVKLRRLVESAKNPGIVVGCQDHCSSSPCEHGGICIENYETTDFYCVCKQPMIYYGPRCEIGCVILVFYNVETLLFWRVLE
;
A
#
# COMPACT_ATOMS: atom_id res chain seq x y z
N MET A 1 4.47 13.87 17.24
CA MET A 1 3.88 13.52 15.92
C MET A 1 3.81 12.00 15.88
N ASN A 2 2.65 11.41 16.19
CA ASN A 2 2.50 9.98 16.44
C ASN A 2 1.45 9.43 15.45
N GLY A 3 1.81 8.38 14.71
CA GLY A 3 0.94 7.75 13.72
C GLY A 3 1.70 6.72 12.91
N ILE A 4 1.00 5.69 12.42
CA ILE A 4 1.58 4.65 11.56
C ILE A 4 1.64 5.21 10.14
N GLN A 5 2.80 5.12 9.49
CA GLN A 5 2.86 5.42 8.06
C GLN A 5 2.74 4.14 7.25
N VAL A 6 1.73 4.09 6.38
CA VAL A 6 1.37 2.92 5.57
C VAL A 6 1.25 3.30 4.10
N PHE A 7 1.55 2.36 3.24
CA PHE A 7 1.30 2.43 1.81
C PHE A 7 1.00 1.02 1.25
N ARG A 8 -0.21 0.80 0.71
CA ARG A 8 -0.65 -0.49 0.13
C ARG A 8 -0.72 -0.37 -1.39
N ARG A 9 -0.24 -1.38 -2.15
CA ARG A 9 -0.57 -1.51 -3.59
C ARG A 9 -1.21 -2.87 -3.87
N LEU A 10 -2.41 -2.86 -4.44
CA LEU A 10 -3.10 -4.06 -4.94
C LEU A 10 -2.60 -4.40 -6.35
N MET A 11 -2.11 -5.62 -6.53
CA MET A 11 -1.80 -6.23 -7.82
C MET A 11 -2.91 -7.24 -8.15
N THR A 12 -4.06 -6.73 -8.60
CA THR A 12 -5.11 -7.44 -9.37
C THR A 12 -6.29 -6.48 -9.54
N GLY A 13 -6.56 -6.04 -10.77
CA GLY A 13 -7.77 -5.31 -11.15
C GLY A 13 -8.08 -4.02 -10.37
N TYR A 14 -7.61 -2.87 -10.87
CA TYR A 14 -8.23 -1.55 -10.72
C TYR A 14 -9.06 -1.29 -9.43
N VAL A 15 -8.43 -1.29 -8.25
CA VAL A 15 -9.00 -0.60 -7.08
C VAL A 15 -8.02 0.46 -6.61
N SER A 16 -8.05 1.57 -7.35
CA SER A 16 -7.65 2.91 -6.89
C SER A 16 -8.60 3.33 -5.76
N GLY A 17 -8.52 2.64 -4.62
CA GLY A 17 -9.36 2.92 -3.47
C GLY A 17 -8.90 4.19 -2.77
N ILE A 18 -9.77 5.21 -2.74
CA ILE A 18 -9.59 6.38 -1.87
C ILE A 18 -10.07 6.10 -0.43
N ILE A 19 -10.68 4.94 -0.18
CA ILE A 19 -11.31 4.62 1.11
C ILE A 19 -10.40 3.70 1.92
N LEU A 20 -10.10 4.11 3.16
CA LEU A 20 -9.53 3.23 4.18
C LEU A 20 -10.66 2.72 5.08
N LEU A 21 -10.76 1.39 5.18
CA LEU A 21 -11.70 0.69 6.05
C LEU A 21 -10.97 0.20 7.29
N LEU A 22 -11.50 0.49 8.48
CA LEU A 22 -10.98 0.01 9.74
C LEU A 22 -12.10 -0.71 10.50
N LYS A 23 -11.89 -1.97 10.85
CA LYS A 23 -12.84 -2.77 11.62
C LYS A 23 -12.44 -2.70 13.11
N PHE A 24 -13.39 -2.32 13.94
CA PHE A 24 -13.27 -2.33 15.40
C PHE A 24 -14.17 -3.43 15.94
N ASP A 25 -13.59 -4.36 16.71
CA ASP A 25 -14.36 -5.33 17.47
C ASP A 25 -14.55 -4.78 18.89
N PHE A 26 -15.79 -4.76 19.37
CA PHE A 26 -16.17 -4.33 20.71
C PHE A 26 -16.62 -5.55 21.50
N LYS A 27 -16.23 -5.61 22.77
CA LYS A 27 -16.72 -6.63 23.69
C LYS A 27 -17.53 -5.96 24.78
N ARG A 28 -18.75 -6.45 25.00
CA ARG A 28 -19.59 -6.05 26.13
C ARG A 28 -19.82 -7.26 27.01
N ASP A 29 -19.10 -7.28 28.13
CA ASP A 29 -19.02 -8.45 29.01
C ASP A 29 -18.53 -9.70 28.24
N THR A 30 -18.21 -10.78 28.94
CA THR A 30 -17.59 -12.00 28.39
C THR A 30 -18.41 -12.75 27.34
N LEU A 31 -19.61 -12.27 26.98
CA LEU A 31 -20.60 -13.02 26.19
C LEU A 31 -21.03 -12.38 24.86
N GLN A 32 -20.81 -11.08 24.62
CA GLN A 32 -21.23 -10.43 23.36
C GLN A 32 -20.11 -9.60 22.72
N SER A 33 -19.68 -10.04 21.53
CA SER A 33 -18.78 -9.30 20.66
C SER A 33 -19.59 -8.67 19.52
N THR A 34 -19.48 -7.36 19.33
CA THR A 34 -19.98 -6.66 18.14
C THR A 34 -18.81 -6.14 17.33
N SER A 35 -19.03 -5.79 16.07
CA SER A 35 -17.98 -5.19 15.24
C SER A 35 -18.53 -4.04 14.40
N ARG A 36 -17.76 -2.97 14.25
CA ARG A 36 -18.11 -1.83 13.40
C ARG A 36 -16.97 -1.51 12.45
N VAL A 37 -17.32 -1.29 11.18
CA VAL A 37 -16.38 -0.79 10.18
C VAL A 37 -16.53 0.73 10.11
N VAL A 38 -15.46 1.45 10.40
CA VAL A 38 -15.37 2.89 10.15
C VAL A 38 -14.65 3.13 8.83
N LYS A 39 -15.07 4.16 8.09
CA LYS A 39 -14.60 4.45 6.74
C LYS A 39 -14.09 5.88 6.67
N ILE A 40 -12.85 6.07 6.25
CA ILE A 40 -12.28 7.39 5.99
C ILE A 40 -11.88 7.50 4.53
N GLU A 41 -12.24 8.62 3.91
CA GLU A 41 -11.97 8.90 2.51
C GLU A 41 -10.76 9.82 2.38
N SER A 42 -9.83 9.42 1.52
CA SER A 42 -8.66 10.17 1.10
C SER A 42 -9.00 11.08 -0.07
N ARG A 43 -8.22 12.15 -0.25
CA ARG A 43 -8.27 12.99 -1.45
C ARG A 43 -7.61 12.34 -2.66
N THR A 44 -6.71 11.38 -2.42
CA THR A 44 -5.93 10.72 -3.47
C THR A 44 -5.98 9.20 -3.27
N PRO A 45 -5.76 8.41 -4.35
CA PRO A 45 -5.67 6.96 -4.21
C PRO A 45 -4.63 6.58 -3.17
N LEU A 46 -4.97 5.70 -2.24
CA LEU A 46 -4.04 5.25 -1.19
C LEU A 46 -2.93 4.32 -1.70
N SER A 47 -3.06 3.90 -2.97
CA SER A 47 -2.16 3.01 -3.71
C SER A 47 -1.32 3.75 -4.77
N ASN A 48 -0.94 5.00 -4.50
CA ASN A 48 -0.16 5.93 -5.33
C ASN A 48 1.38 5.92 -5.18
N ASN A 49 1.97 4.94 -4.50
CA ASN A 49 3.40 4.85 -4.12
C ASN A 49 3.89 6.00 -3.21
N GLN A 50 3.00 6.66 -2.49
CA GLN A 50 3.33 7.71 -1.52
C GLN A 50 3.04 7.26 -0.09
N TRP A 51 3.79 7.82 0.85
CA TRP A 51 3.56 7.53 2.27
C TRP A 51 2.30 8.23 2.76
N HIS A 52 1.36 7.45 3.31
CA HIS A 52 0.19 7.97 4.01
C HIS A 52 0.36 7.82 5.52
N ARG A 53 -0.10 8.80 6.30
CA ARG A 53 -0.07 8.76 7.77
C ARG A 53 -1.44 8.42 8.33
N VAL A 54 -1.52 7.34 9.10
CA VAL A 54 -2.73 6.91 9.79
C VAL A 54 -2.52 7.03 11.30
N THR A 55 -3.37 7.82 11.95
CA THR A 55 -3.40 7.95 13.41
C THR A 55 -4.77 7.49 13.92
N LEU A 56 -4.74 6.62 14.93
CA LEU A 56 -5.92 6.13 15.64
C LEU A 56 -5.81 6.56 17.09
N GLU A 57 -6.79 7.30 17.57
CA GLU A 57 -6.88 7.74 18.95
C GLU A 57 -8.25 7.37 19.48
N HIS A 58 -8.29 6.83 20.70
CA HIS A 58 -9.52 6.56 21.42
C HIS A 58 -9.52 7.38 22.69
N ILE A 59 -10.49 8.29 22.82
CA ILE A 59 -10.63 9.15 24.00
C ILE A 59 -12.07 9.04 24.48
N SER A 60 -12.27 8.58 25.71
CA SER A 60 -13.58 8.42 26.33
C SER A 60 -14.52 7.53 25.52
N ARG A 61 -15.45 8.11 24.75
CA ARG A 61 -16.42 7.40 23.90
C ARG A 61 -16.26 7.76 22.42
N GLU A 62 -15.09 8.25 22.02
CA GLU A 62 -14.82 8.69 20.66
C GLU A 62 -13.59 8.01 20.09
N ILE A 63 -13.76 7.44 18.90
CA ILE A 63 -12.66 6.96 18.07
C ILE A 63 -12.36 8.05 17.04
N MET A 64 -11.14 8.56 17.07
CA MET A 64 -10.66 9.55 16.14
C MET A 64 -9.70 8.88 15.16
N VAL A 65 -10.04 8.95 13.88
CA VAL A 65 -9.24 8.42 12.79
C VAL A 65 -8.73 9.59 11.98
N THR A 66 -7.41 9.73 11.88
CA THR A 66 -6.78 10.73 11.02
C THR A 66 -6.00 10.03 9.91
N LEU A 67 -6.35 10.32 8.66
CA LEU A 67 -5.67 9.88 7.46
C LEU A 67 -5.06 11.10 6.77
N ASP A 68 -3.73 11.17 6.78
CA ASP A 68 -2.93 12.33 6.41
C ASP A 68 -3.32 13.57 7.22
N ASP A 69 -4.18 14.41 6.64
CA ASP A 69 -4.72 15.64 7.21
C ASP A 69 -6.26 15.63 7.29
N ILE A 70 -6.89 14.50 6.95
CA ILE A 70 -8.33 14.29 7.01
C ILE A 70 -8.64 13.59 8.33
N ARG A 71 -9.55 14.16 9.11
CA ARG A 71 -9.91 13.64 10.44
C ARG A 71 -11.40 13.34 10.50
N ASN A 72 -11.72 12.12 10.90
CA ASN A 72 -13.08 11.67 11.21
C ASN A 72 -13.18 11.27 12.68
N VAL A 73 -14.32 11.59 13.30
CA VAL A 73 -14.63 11.22 14.68
C VAL A 73 -15.86 10.32 14.67
N TYR A 74 -15.79 9.21 15.40
CA TYR A 74 -16.89 8.26 15.54
C TYR A 74 -17.19 8.03 17.01
N SER A 75 -18.39 8.42 17.43
CA SER A 75 -18.86 8.16 18.78
C SER A 75 -19.26 6.69 18.96
N LEU A 76 -19.00 6.14 20.13
CA LEU A 76 -19.43 4.80 20.54
C LEU A 76 -20.90 4.84 20.97
N SER A 77 -21.70 3.97 20.39
CA SER A 77 -23.10 3.73 20.77
C SER A 77 -23.18 3.28 22.22
N VAL A 78 -24.32 3.46 22.90
CA VAL A 78 -24.47 3.15 24.35
C VAL A 78 -24.03 1.73 24.73
N ASN A 79 -24.15 0.78 23.80
CA ASN A 79 -23.80 -0.62 24.00
C ASN A 79 -22.39 -1.01 23.52
N GLU A 80 -21.61 -0.05 23.02
CA GLU A 80 -20.21 -0.23 22.58
C GLU A 80 -19.26 0.30 23.66
N GLU A 81 -18.20 -0.46 23.92
CA GLU A 81 -17.11 -0.08 24.82
C GLU A 81 -15.76 -0.52 24.22
N LEU A 82 -14.78 0.38 24.24
CA LEU A 82 -13.37 0.10 23.97
C LEU A 82 -12.60 0.33 25.26
N ASN A 83 -12.23 -0.76 25.91
CA ASN A 83 -11.40 -0.71 27.12
C ASN A 83 -10.23 -1.70 26.98
N ILE A 84 -9.39 -1.77 28.02
CA ILE A 84 -8.22 -2.64 28.01
C ILE A 84 -8.57 -4.13 27.84
N LEU A 85 -9.78 -4.55 28.24
CA LEU A 85 -10.28 -5.92 28.09
C LEU A 85 -10.82 -6.21 26.68
N THR A 86 -11.02 -5.16 25.86
CA THR A 86 -11.46 -5.31 24.48
C THR A 86 -10.32 -5.73 23.55
N PHE A 87 -9.08 -5.35 23.87
CA PHE A 87 -7.91 -5.68 23.06
C PHE A 87 -7.38 -7.08 23.39
N ASP A 88 -7.02 -7.82 22.34
CA ASP A 88 -6.33 -9.10 22.47
C ASP A 88 -4.94 -8.88 23.11
N GLU A 89 -4.42 -9.88 23.81
CA GLU A 89 -3.05 -9.85 24.37
C GLU A 89 -1.99 -9.71 23.27
N ARG A 90 -2.34 -10.02 22.02
CA ARG A 90 -1.45 -9.97 20.86
C ARG A 90 -1.96 -8.99 19.82
N VAL A 91 -1.05 -8.13 19.35
CA VAL A 91 -1.28 -7.25 18.20
C VAL A 91 -0.70 -7.90 16.95
N THR A 92 -1.54 -8.11 15.94
CA THR A 92 -1.11 -8.58 14.63
C THR A 92 -1.03 -7.39 13.66
N ILE A 93 0.06 -7.31 12.90
CA ILE A 93 0.31 -6.25 11.94
C ILE A 93 0.44 -6.87 10.56
N GLY A 94 -0.31 -6.34 9.59
CA GLY A 94 -0.16 -6.72 8.19
C GLY A 94 -1.02 -7.90 7.72
N GLY A 95 -1.76 -8.57 8.62
CA GLY A 95 -2.64 -9.68 8.29
C GLY A 95 -2.40 -10.90 9.17
N THR A 96 -3.28 -11.89 9.10
CA THR A 96 -3.19 -13.14 9.87
C THR A 96 -2.86 -14.32 8.95
N LEU A 97 -2.33 -15.40 9.51
CA LEU A 97 -2.10 -16.64 8.75
C LEU A 97 -3.42 -17.34 8.35
N THR A 98 -4.53 -17.02 9.02
CA THR A 98 -5.84 -17.60 8.75
C THR A 98 -6.57 -16.93 7.58
N GLU A 99 -6.22 -15.67 7.28
CA GLU A 99 -6.84 -14.88 6.20
C GLU A 99 -5.79 -14.23 5.29
N PRO A 100 -4.95 -15.02 4.58
CA PRO A 100 -3.86 -14.47 3.78
C PRO A 100 -4.34 -13.58 2.62
N GLN A 101 -5.56 -13.78 2.13
CA GLN A 101 -6.14 -13.02 1.02
C GLN A 101 -6.49 -11.57 1.39
N THR A 102 -6.67 -11.29 2.68
CA THR A 102 -6.94 -9.93 3.20
C THR A 102 -5.68 -9.26 3.74
N ALA A 103 -4.53 -9.94 3.67
CA ALA A 103 -3.27 -9.43 4.15
C ALA A 103 -2.85 -8.15 3.40
N TYR A 104 -2.16 -7.30 4.14
CA TYR A 104 -1.57 -6.08 3.64
C TYR A 104 -0.25 -6.39 2.94
N ILE A 105 -0.11 -5.86 1.72
CA ILE A 105 1.13 -5.93 0.93
C ILE A 105 1.58 -4.49 0.68
N GLY A 106 2.77 -4.17 1.17
CA GLY A 106 3.35 -2.84 1.06
C GLY A 106 4.28 -2.53 2.23
N CYS A 107 4.58 -1.25 2.45
CA CYS A 107 5.57 -0.83 3.42
C CYS A 107 4.95 -0.20 4.67
N LEU A 108 5.59 -0.45 5.82
CA LEU A 108 5.21 0.14 7.10
C LEU A 108 6.43 0.82 7.73
N ARG A 109 6.27 2.06 8.20
CA ARG A 109 7.32 2.73 8.97
C ARG A 109 6.74 3.58 10.10
N GLN A 110 7.63 3.96 11.01
CA GLN A 110 7.30 4.85 12.14
C GLN A 110 6.07 4.38 12.92
N PHE A 111 6.02 3.09 13.30
CA PHE A 111 4.90 2.54 14.07
C PHE A 111 4.98 2.96 15.54
N TYR A 112 3.86 3.47 16.08
CA TYR A 112 3.71 3.84 17.49
C TYR A 112 2.51 3.11 18.09
N LEU A 113 2.68 2.63 19.32
CA LEU A 113 1.61 2.10 20.15
C LEU A 113 1.59 2.91 21.45
N ASP A 114 0.46 3.52 21.79
CA ASP A 114 0.31 4.39 22.97
C ASP A 114 1.43 5.44 23.12
N GLY A 115 1.77 6.09 21.99
CA GLY A 115 2.83 7.09 21.93
C GLY A 115 4.26 6.54 21.99
N ARG A 116 4.47 5.24 22.20
CA ARG A 116 5.79 4.61 22.21
C ARG A 116 6.14 4.04 20.85
N ARG A 117 7.32 4.40 20.34
CA ARG A 117 7.82 3.88 19.07
C ARG A 117 8.17 2.40 19.19
N VAL A 118 7.54 1.57 18.36
CA VAL A 118 7.89 0.15 18.24
C VAL A 118 9.02 -0.03 17.24
N LYS A 119 10.05 -0.79 17.62
CA LYS A 119 11.19 -1.09 16.74
C LYS A 119 10.84 -2.26 15.82
N LEU A 120 10.08 -1.99 14.76
CA LEU A 120 9.63 -3.00 13.77
C LEU A 120 10.76 -3.91 13.28
N ARG A 121 11.94 -3.35 12.96
CA ARG A 121 13.11 -4.13 12.53
C ARG A 121 13.46 -5.26 13.49
N ARG A 122 13.50 -4.98 14.80
CA ARG A 122 13.81 -5.99 15.82
C ARG A 122 12.73 -7.07 15.88
N LEU A 123 11.46 -6.69 15.72
CA LEU A 123 10.35 -7.64 15.69
C LEU A 123 10.49 -8.60 14.50
N VAL A 124 10.73 -8.07 13.30
CA VAL A 124 10.91 -8.87 12.08
C VAL A 124 12.10 -9.83 12.21
N GLU A 125 13.25 -9.32 12.65
CA GLU A 125 14.47 -10.12 12.84
C GLU A 125 14.27 -11.24 13.90
N SER A 126 13.47 -10.98 14.94
CA SER A 126 13.19 -11.97 15.98
C SER A 126 12.13 -13.02 15.58
N ALA A 127 11.07 -12.61 14.87
CA ALA A 127 9.94 -13.47 14.53
C ALA A 127 10.24 -14.39 13.35
N LYS A 128 11.16 -14.00 12.44
CA LYS A 128 11.49 -14.75 11.22
C LYS A 128 10.27 -15.14 10.37
N ASN A 129 9.26 -14.27 10.34
CA ASN A 129 8.05 -14.49 9.54
C ASN A 129 8.41 -14.48 8.04
N PRO A 130 7.98 -15.49 7.26
CA PRO A 130 8.21 -15.51 5.82
C PRO A 130 7.49 -14.35 5.13
N GLY A 131 8.10 -13.80 4.08
CA GLY A 131 7.54 -12.70 3.29
C GLY A 131 7.66 -11.31 3.91
N ILE A 132 8.26 -11.17 5.10
CA ILE A 132 8.56 -9.86 5.70
C ILE A 132 10.05 -9.56 5.57
N VAL A 133 10.37 -8.49 4.84
CA VAL A 133 11.75 -8.03 4.63
C VAL A 133 12.02 -6.74 5.40
N VAL A 134 13.27 -6.55 5.84
CA VAL A 134 13.69 -5.29 6.47
C VAL A 134 14.03 -4.28 5.37
N GLY A 135 13.36 -3.14 5.42
CA GLY A 135 13.51 -2.08 4.42
C GLY A 135 12.25 -1.94 3.58
N CYS A 136 12.13 -0.82 2.89
CA CYS A 136 11.13 -0.60 1.86
C CYS A 136 11.90 -0.29 0.59
N GLN A 137 11.60 -1.00 -0.50
CA GLN A 137 12.19 -0.71 -1.79
C GLN A 137 11.54 0.49 -2.43
N ASP A 138 12.35 1.21 -3.19
CA ASP A 138 11.99 2.41 -3.91
C ASP A 138 12.76 2.42 -5.24
N HIS A 139 12.74 1.28 -5.94
CA HIS A 139 13.39 1.10 -7.23
C HIS A 139 12.95 2.16 -8.24
N CYS A 140 11.67 2.52 -8.23
CA CYS A 140 11.08 3.52 -9.09
C CYS A 140 11.53 4.96 -8.81
N SER A 141 12.06 5.28 -7.63
CA SER A 141 12.65 6.60 -7.37
C SER A 141 13.80 6.95 -8.31
N SER A 142 14.54 5.93 -8.77
CA SER A 142 15.64 6.09 -9.73
C SER A 142 15.16 6.29 -11.18
N SER A 143 13.83 6.28 -11.41
CA SER A 143 13.22 6.31 -12.75
C SER A 143 13.85 5.28 -13.71
N PRO A 144 13.81 3.98 -13.38
CA PRO A 144 14.57 2.98 -14.12
C PRO A 144 13.98 2.66 -15.50
N CYS A 145 12.74 3.07 -15.81
CA CYS A 145 12.11 2.80 -17.09
C CYS A 145 12.49 3.88 -18.11
N GLU A 146 13.05 3.44 -19.24
CA GLU A 146 13.47 4.31 -20.33
C GLU A 146 12.28 4.78 -21.18
N HIS A 147 12.53 5.78 -22.03
CA HIS A 147 11.58 6.30 -23.02
C HIS A 147 10.21 6.70 -22.43
N GLY A 148 10.20 7.18 -21.18
CA GLY A 148 8.97 7.58 -20.48
C GLY A 148 8.05 6.43 -20.09
N GLY A 149 8.59 5.21 -19.97
CA GLY A 149 7.90 4.07 -19.39
C GLY A 149 7.46 4.32 -17.95
N ILE A 150 6.35 3.70 -17.54
CA ILE A 150 5.82 3.83 -16.19
C ILE A 150 6.44 2.75 -15.31
N CYS A 151 7.21 3.16 -14.30
CA CYS A 151 7.75 2.24 -13.31
C CYS A 151 6.69 1.80 -12.30
N ILE A 152 6.66 0.50 -12.01
CA ILE A 152 5.78 -0.10 -11.04
C ILE A 152 6.58 -0.96 -10.07
N GLU A 153 6.59 -0.56 -8.79
CA GLU A 153 7.09 -1.40 -7.70
C GLU A 153 6.29 -2.70 -7.59
N ASN A 154 7.00 -3.82 -7.48
CA ASN A 154 6.47 -5.14 -7.19
C ASN A 154 6.87 -5.56 -5.77
N TYR A 155 6.03 -5.20 -4.80
CA TYR A 155 6.23 -5.52 -3.39
C TYR A 155 6.13 -7.02 -3.07
N GLU A 156 5.51 -7.83 -3.93
CA GLU A 156 5.42 -9.29 -3.75
C GLU A 156 6.76 -9.96 -4.04
N THR A 157 7.45 -9.53 -5.10
CA THR A 157 8.73 -10.10 -5.52
C THR A 157 9.94 -9.26 -5.10
N THR A 158 9.73 -8.13 -4.41
CA THR A 158 10.78 -7.17 -4.03
C THR A 158 11.54 -6.57 -5.23
N ASP A 159 10.87 -6.45 -6.37
CA ASP A 159 11.43 -5.98 -7.64
C ASP A 159 10.58 -4.84 -8.22
N PHE A 160 10.81 -4.43 -9.47
CA PHE A 160 9.94 -3.53 -10.22
C PHE A 160 9.71 -4.07 -11.64
N TYR A 161 8.71 -3.51 -12.33
CA TYR A 161 8.53 -3.72 -13.76
C TYR A 161 8.11 -2.42 -14.45
N CYS A 162 8.40 -2.35 -15.74
CA CYS A 162 8.07 -1.19 -16.56
C CYS A 162 6.86 -1.48 -17.46
N VAL A 163 5.94 -0.53 -17.52
CA VAL A 163 4.88 -0.49 -18.54
C VAL A 163 5.27 0.53 -19.59
N CYS A 164 5.63 0.05 -20.78
CA CYS A 164 6.08 0.91 -21.87
C CYS A 164 4.91 1.73 -22.42
N LYS A 165 5.09 3.05 -22.49
CA LYS A 165 4.05 3.98 -22.94
C LYS A 165 3.72 3.81 -24.42
N GLN A 166 4.70 3.42 -25.23
CA GLN A 166 4.56 3.17 -26.67
C GLN A 166 5.04 1.74 -26.99
N PRO A 167 4.26 0.70 -26.65
CA PRO A 167 4.70 -0.69 -26.74
C PRO A 167 4.99 -1.17 -28.17
N MET A 168 4.48 -0.46 -29.20
CA MET A 168 4.79 -0.74 -30.61
C MET A 168 6.18 -0.22 -31.02
N ILE A 169 6.76 0.70 -30.25
CA ILE A 169 8.01 1.39 -30.56
C ILE A 169 9.10 1.04 -29.55
N TYR A 170 8.74 0.84 -28.28
CA TYR A 170 9.69 0.51 -27.21
C TYR A 170 9.24 -0.74 -26.46
N TYR A 171 10.17 -1.66 -26.24
CA TYR A 171 9.98 -2.92 -25.52
C TYR A 171 11.23 -3.30 -24.72
N GLY A 172 11.20 -4.47 -24.09
CA GLY A 172 12.22 -4.90 -23.14
C GLY A 172 11.80 -4.65 -21.68
N PRO A 173 12.50 -5.25 -20.69
CA PRO A 173 12.13 -5.16 -19.28
C PRO A 173 12.09 -3.73 -18.73
N ARG A 174 12.87 -2.82 -19.30
CA ARG A 174 12.98 -1.41 -18.90
C ARG A 174 12.54 -0.46 -20.01
N CYS A 175 11.86 -0.94 -21.05
CA CYS A 175 11.48 -0.17 -22.24
C CYS A 175 12.68 0.43 -22.98
N GLU A 176 13.84 -0.20 -22.87
CA GLU A 176 15.13 0.27 -23.37
C GLU A 176 15.35 -0.08 -24.86
N ILE A 177 14.58 -1.02 -25.40
CA ILE A 177 14.78 -1.52 -26.77
C ILE A 177 13.81 -0.82 -27.71
N GLY A 178 14.35 -0.08 -28.68
CA GLY A 178 13.59 0.53 -29.77
C GLY A 178 13.29 -0.44 -30.92
N CYS A 179 12.08 -0.40 -31.46
CA CYS A 179 11.69 -1.05 -32.71
C CYS A 179 12.14 -0.22 -33.92
N VAL A 180 12.60 -0.91 -34.96
CA VAL A 180 12.79 -0.30 -36.28
C VAL A 180 11.44 -0.17 -36.95
N ILE A 181 11.01 1.06 -37.21
CA ILE A 181 9.77 1.32 -37.95
C ILE A 181 10.10 1.40 -39.44
N LEU A 182 9.50 0.50 -40.24
CA LEU A 182 9.56 0.57 -41.68
C LEU A 182 8.31 1.29 -42.19
N VAL A 183 8.51 2.41 -42.89
CA VAL A 183 7.43 3.17 -43.51
C VAL A 183 7.48 2.94 -45.01
N PHE A 184 6.41 2.37 -45.58
CA PHE A 184 6.30 2.14 -47.01
C PHE A 184 5.56 3.31 -47.68
N TYR A 185 6.26 4.05 -48.55
CA TYR A 185 5.65 5.07 -49.41
C TYR A 185 5.45 4.49 -50.81
N ASN A 186 4.23 4.02 -51.09
CA ASN A 186 3.74 3.51 -52.38
C ASN A 186 4.33 2.16 -52.87
N VAL A 187 3.60 1.54 -53.81
CA VAL A 187 3.72 0.14 -54.30
C VAL A 187 5.05 -0.18 -55.02
N GLU A 188 6.00 0.74 -55.04
CA GLU A 188 7.33 0.60 -55.64
C GLU A 188 8.43 1.02 -54.64
N THR A 189 8.51 0.32 -53.51
CA THR A 189 9.28 0.81 -52.35
C THR A 189 10.76 0.43 -52.35
N LEU A 190 11.62 1.45 -52.28
CA LEU A 190 12.98 1.38 -51.72
C LEU A 190 12.90 1.41 -50.18
N LEU A 191 13.62 0.50 -49.52
CA LEU A 191 13.77 0.43 -48.07
C LEU A 191 14.75 1.51 -47.58
N PHE A 192 14.25 2.53 -46.87
CA PHE A 192 15.09 3.44 -46.10
C PHE A 192 15.03 3.05 -44.62
N TRP A 193 16.18 2.67 -44.04
CA TRP A 193 16.33 2.51 -42.59
C TRP A 193 17.18 3.65 -42.05
N ARG A 194 16.81 4.18 -40.88
CA ARG A 194 17.66 5.07 -40.09
C ARG A 194 17.84 4.43 -38.73
N VAL A 195 19.08 4.10 -38.38
CA VAL A 195 19.44 3.77 -37.00
C VAL A 195 19.31 5.07 -36.21
N LEU A 196 18.44 5.10 -35.20
CA LEU A 196 18.42 6.18 -34.23
C LEU A 196 19.57 5.89 -33.26
N GLU A 197 20.66 6.65 -33.39
CA GLU A 197 21.73 6.75 -32.37
C GLU A 197 21.23 7.52 -31.15
#